data_AF-A0A6I3AWQ0-F1
#
_entry.id   AF-A0A6I3AWQ0-F1
#
_cell.length_a   1.000
_cell.length_b   1.000
_cell.length_c   1.000
_cell.angle_alpha   90.00
_cell.angle_beta   90.00
_cell.angle_gamma   90.00
#
_symmetry.space_group_name_H-M   'P 1'
#
loop_
_entity.id
_entity.type
_entity.pdbx_description
1 polymer ?
#
loop_
_entity_poly.entity_id
_entity_poly.type
_entity_poly.pdbx_seq_one_letter_code
_entity_poly.pdbx_strand_id
1 'polypeptide(L)'
;MDIVTASRLAGQYCWVELQLFELLGSWMHRSTDPELVVALGDRCTRHGEHAEAWRRRIATIPAIDVERAVNAPDSAVASAIARLRQPESADDVVSLAATYDSEVRPAVLAAYRGHRAEVDPLLDGPTARLLDVVIACSEQQLLA
;
A
#
# COMPACT_ATOMS: atom_id res chain seq x y z
N MET A 1 -17.26 -13.56 -1.64
CA MET A 1 -17.12 -12.25 -2.32
C MET A 1 -17.25 -12.46 -3.82
N ASP A 2 -17.87 -11.55 -4.58
CA ASP A 2 -17.94 -11.66 -6.05
C ASP A 2 -16.68 -11.12 -6.73
N ILE A 3 -16.49 -11.46 -8.01
CA ILE A 3 -15.29 -11.11 -8.79
C ILE A 3 -15.13 -9.60 -8.98
N VAL A 4 -16.23 -8.85 -9.04
CA VAL A 4 -16.24 -7.39 -9.21
C VAL A 4 -15.71 -6.71 -7.96
N THR A 5 -16.15 -7.14 -6.79
CA THR A 5 -15.68 -6.64 -5.49
C THR A 5 -14.21 -6.97 -5.28
N ALA A 6 -13.78 -8.19 -5.61
CA ALA A 6 -12.37 -8.59 -5.54
C ALA A 6 -11.48 -7.74 -6.46
N SER A 7 -11.93 -7.49 -7.70
CA SER A 7 -11.21 -6.63 -8.66
C SER A 7 -11.08 -5.20 -8.18
N ARG A 8 -12.17 -4.66 -7.62
CA ARG A 8 -12.19 -3.30 -7.05
C ARG A 8 -11.21 -3.16 -5.90
N LEU A 9 -11.22 -4.10 -4.95
CA LEU A 9 -10.29 -4.08 -3.82
C LEU A 9 -8.84 -4.21 -4.28
N ALA A 10 -8.53 -5.13 -5.20
CA ALA A 10 -7.18 -5.25 -5.76
C ALA A 10 -6.71 -3.94 -6.43
N GLY A 11 -7.58 -3.28 -7.18
CA GLY A 11 -7.32 -1.96 -7.77
C GLY A 11 -7.05 -0.88 -6.73
N GLN A 12 -7.84 -0.86 -5.66
CA GLN A 12 -7.68 0.08 -4.55
C GLN A 12 -6.38 -0.13 -3.77
N TYR A 13 -5.99 -1.39 -3.52
CA TYR A 13 -4.69 -1.67 -2.91
C TYR A 13 -3.54 -1.28 -3.81
N CYS A 14 -3.60 -1.61 -5.11
CA CYS A 14 -2.60 -1.18 -6.08
C CYS A 14 -2.42 0.35 -6.04
N TRP A 15 -3.53 1.09 -6.01
CA TRP A 15 -3.49 2.55 -5.91
C TRP A 15 -2.82 3.01 -4.62
N VAL A 16 -3.24 2.50 -3.44
CA VAL A 16 -2.65 2.88 -2.15
C VAL A 16 -1.16 2.59 -2.11
N GLU A 17 -0.75 1.39 -2.53
CA GLU A 17 0.65 0.96 -2.55
C GLU A 17 1.50 1.85 -3.47
N LEU A 18 1.02 2.19 -4.67
CA LEU A 18 1.71 3.14 -5.56
C LEU A 18 1.85 4.52 -4.94
N GLN A 19 0.80 5.02 -4.30
CA GLN A 19 0.86 6.34 -3.66
C GLN A 19 1.82 6.37 -2.48
N LEU A 20 1.92 5.29 -1.71
CA LEU A 20 2.89 5.19 -0.61
C LEU A 20 4.32 5.03 -1.14
N PHE A 21 4.53 4.25 -2.19
CA PHE A 21 5.82 4.17 -2.90
C PHE A 21 6.32 5.57 -3.32
N GLU A 22 5.49 6.33 -4.04
CA GLU A 22 5.87 7.68 -4.48
C GLU A 22 6.04 8.66 -3.31
N LEU A 23 5.17 8.57 -2.29
CA LEU A 23 5.26 9.39 -1.08
C LEU A 23 6.62 9.20 -0.39
N LEU A 24 6.98 7.96 -0.06
CA LEU A 24 8.23 7.66 0.63
C LEU A 24 9.44 7.99 -0.25
N GLY A 25 9.35 7.74 -1.56
CA GLY A 25 10.34 8.20 -2.54
C GLY A 25 10.60 9.69 -2.49
N SER A 26 9.53 10.50 -2.40
CA SER A 26 9.65 11.95 -2.29
C SER A 26 10.28 12.41 -0.97
N TRP A 27 9.97 11.73 0.14
CA TRP A 27 10.54 12.01 1.46
C TRP A 27 12.03 11.69 1.54
N MET A 28 12.47 10.58 0.92
CA MET A 28 13.89 10.26 0.84
C MET A 28 14.71 11.36 0.16
N HIS A 29 14.16 12.00 -0.88
CA HIS A 29 14.84 13.10 -1.56
C HIS A 29 14.92 14.39 -0.71
N ARG A 30 14.04 14.53 0.29
CA ARG A 30 13.93 15.73 1.14
C ARG A 30 14.60 15.57 2.51
N SER A 31 14.78 14.33 2.97
CA SER A 31 15.44 14.03 4.24
C SER A 31 16.95 14.31 4.15
N THR A 32 17.50 14.90 5.20
CA THR A 32 18.95 15.04 5.41
C THR A 32 19.51 14.00 6.38
N ASP A 33 18.64 13.23 7.04
CA ASP A 33 19.00 12.15 7.96
C ASP A 33 19.26 10.84 7.17
N PRO A 34 20.51 10.33 7.14
CA PRO A 34 20.85 9.11 6.42
C PRO A 34 20.17 7.85 6.97
N GLU A 35 19.96 7.74 8.28
CA GLU A 35 19.33 6.57 8.88
C GLU A 35 17.86 6.50 8.47
N LEU A 36 17.18 7.65 8.51
CA LEU A 36 15.81 7.76 8.01
C LEU A 36 15.72 7.44 6.52
N VAL A 37 16.66 7.89 5.69
CA VAL A 37 16.67 7.56 4.25
C VAL A 37 16.77 6.06 4.02
N VAL A 38 17.62 5.35 4.78
CA VAL A 38 17.74 3.88 4.67
C VAL A 38 16.43 3.20 5.07
N ALA A 39 15.82 3.60 6.19
CA ALA A 39 14.56 3.04 6.66
C ALA A 39 13.41 3.30 5.66
N LEU A 40 13.33 4.51 5.11
CA LEU A 40 12.35 4.87 4.08
C LEU A 40 12.60 4.09 2.78
N GLY A 41 13.85 3.85 2.40
CA GLY A 41 14.22 3.10 1.20
C GLY A 41 13.72 1.66 1.24
N ASP A 42 13.92 0.97 2.35
CA ASP A 42 13.39 -0.38 2.55
C ASP A 42 11.85 -0.42 2.40
N ARG A 43 11.16 0.52 3.05
CA ARG A 43 9.70 0.61 3.01
C ARG A 43 9.18 0.96 1.62
N CYS A 44 9.86 1.88 0.94
CA CYS A 44 9.56 2.29 -0.42
C CYS A 44 9.63 1.09 -1.37
N THR A 45 10.73 0.33 -1.34
CA THR A 45 10.88 -0.87 -2.19
C THR A 45 9.71 -1.83 -2.00
N ARG A 46 9.30 -2.11 -0.75
CA ARG A 46 8.20 -3.04 -0.48
C ARG A 46 6.85 -2.56 -1.00
N HIS A 47 6.55 -1.26 -0.87
CA HIS A 47 5.35 -0.69 -1.48
C HIS A 47 5.36 -0.82 -3.02
N GLY A 48 6.51 -0.63 -3.66
CA GLY A 48 6.66 -0.85 -5.10
C GLY A 48 6.40 -2.31 -5.50
N GLU A 49 6.94 -3.26 -4.73
CA GLU A 49 6.73 -4.69 -4.95
C GLU A 49 5.26 -5.11 -4.75
N HIS A 50 4.61 -4.60 -3.71
CA HIS A 50 3.19 -4.84 -3.43
C HIS A 50 2.29 -4.27 -4.52
N ALA A 51 2.51 -3.02 -4.93
CA ALA A 51 1.78 -2.38 -6.02
C ALA A 51 1.84 -3.21 -7.29
N GLU A 52 3.04 -3.63 -7.67
CA GLU A 52 3.27 -4.45 -8.85
C GLU A 52 2.62 -5.84 -8.73
N ALA A 53 2.63 -6.45 -7.53
CA ALA A 53 1.94 -7.71 -7.29
C ALA A 53 0.40 -7.57 -7.45
N TRP A 54 -0.19 -6.50 -6.92
CA TRP A 54 -1.61 -6.21 -7.11
C TRP A 54 -1.96 -5.91 -8.56
N ARG A 55 -1.11 -5.13 -9.25
CA ARG A 55 -1.29 -4.84 -10.67
C ARG A 55 -1.31 -6.10 -11.52
N ARG A 56 -0.39 -7.04 -11.28
CA ARG A 56 -0.41 -8.37 -11.91
C ARG A 56 -1.67 -9.15 -11.57
N ARG A 57 -2.14 -9.11 -10.32
CA ARG A 57 -3.38 -9.79 -9.91
C ARG A 57 -4.61 -9.27 -10.65
N ILE A 58 -4.72 -7.95 -10.84
CA ILE A 58 -5.82 -7.34 -11.60
C ILE A 58 -5.78 -7.81 -13.05
N ALA A 59 -4.58 -7.84 -13.66
CA ALA A 59 -4.39 -8.27 -15.05
C ALA A 59 -4.79 -9.73 -15.32
N THR A 60 -4.88 -10.58 -14.28
CA THR A 60 -5.39 -11.96 -14.44
C THR A 60 -6.90 -12.07 -14.37
N ILE A 61 -7.63 -11.00 -14.02
CA ILE A 61 -9.09 -11.02 -13.94
C ILE A 61 -9.69 -10.74 -15.33
N PRO A 62 -10.49 -11.68 -15.90
CA PRO A 62 -11.10 -11.47 -17.20
C PRO A 62 -12.00 -10.23 -17.23
N ALA A 63 -11.99 -9.52 -18.36
CA ALA A 63 -12.85 -8.35 -18.64
C ALA A 63 -12.62 -7.12 -17.74
N ILE A 64 -11.53 -7.08 -16.97
CA ILE A 64 -11.13 -5.90 -16.19
C ILE A 64 -10.03 -5.12 -16.95
N ASP A 65 -10.27 -3.83 -17.16
CA ASP A 65 -9.24 -2.88 -17.59
C ASP A 65 -8.42 -2.46 -16.37
N VAL A 66 -7.14 -2.85 -16.37
CA VAL A 66 -6.22 -2.62 -15.25
C VAL A 66 -6.13 -1.13 -14.89
N GLU A 67 -5.99 -0.24 -15.88
CA GLU A 67 -5.80 1.19 -15.59
C GLU A 67 -7.04 1.81 -14.98
N ARG A 68 -8.23 1.36 -15.41
CA ARG A 68 -9.49 1.84 -14.85
C ARG A 68 -9.78 1.26 -13.48
N ALA A 69 -9.26 0.07 -13.19
CA ALA A 69 -9.43 -0.59 -11.89
C ALA A 69 -8.56 0.05 -10.80
N VAL A 70 -7.40 0.62 -11.14
CA VAL A 70 -6.50 1.28 -10.18
C VAL A 70 -7.03 2.68 -9.85
N ASN A 71 -7.77 2.79 -8.74
CA ASN A 71 -8.35 4.04 -8.27
C ASN A 71 -8.31 4.13 -6.75
N ALA A 72 -8.44 5.35 -6.21
CA ALA A 72 -8.47 5.56 -4.78
C ALA A 72 -9.64 4.82 -4.11
N PRO A 73 -9.47 4.29 -2.88
CA PRO A 73 -10.56 3.66 -2.14
C PRO A 73 -11.77 4.59 -1.96
N ASP A 74 -11.50 5.82 -1.55
CA ASP A 74 -12.44 6.92 -1.43
C ASP A 74 -11.68 8.27 -1.40
N SER A 75 -12.43 9.37 -1.37
CA SER A 75 -11.87 10.73 -1.34
C SER A 75 -11.14 11.07 -0.03
N ALA A 76 -11.52 10.43 1.09
CA ALA A 76 -10.91 10.68 2.39
C ALA A 76 -9.50 10.08 2.45
N VAL A 77 -9.32 8.85 1.98
CA VAL A 77 -8.02 8.19 1.82
C VAL A 77 -7.14 8.97 0.85
N ALA A 78 -7.68 9.37 -0.30
CA ALA A 78 -6.93 10.17 -1.27
C ALA A 78 -6.44 11.49 -0.67
N SER A 79 -7.31 12.19 0.07
CA SER A 79 -6.98 13.43 0.74
C SER A 79 -5.95 13.23 1.87
N ALA A 80 -6.05 12.14 2.62
CA ALA A 80 -5.10 11.83 3.69
C ALA A 80 -3.68 11.64 3.13
N ILE A 81 -3.53 10.83 2.06
CA ILE A 81 -2.22 10.64 1.42
C ILE A 81 -1.71 11.94 0.78
N ALA A 82 -2.58 12.73 0.15
CA ALA A 82 -2.19 14.02 -0.43
C ALA A 82 -1.61 14.99 0.62
N ARG A 83 -2.17 15.02 1.85
CA ARG A 83 -1.62 15.84 2.95
C ARG A 83 -0.22 15.38 3.37
N LEU A 84 0.02 14.07 3.42
CA LEU A 84 1.35 13.52 3.75
C LEU A 84 2.42 13.92 2.72
N ARG A 85 2.05 14.17 1.46
CA ARG A 85 2.99 14.57 0.39
C ARG A 85 3.51 16.00 0.51
N GLN A 86 3.02 16.81 1.46
CA GLN A 86 3.36 18.23 1.57
C GLN A 86 4.13 18.56 2.86
N PRO A 87 5.35 18.01 3.09
CA PRO A 87 6.18 18.50 4.17
C PRO A 87 6.56 19.97 3.91
N GLU A 88 6.55 20.80 4.95
CA GLU A 88 6.97 22.22 4.84
C GLU A 88 8.49 22.34 4.96
N SER A 89 9.14 21.41 5.67
CA SER A 89 10.58 21.37 5.95
C SER A 89 11.15 19.95 5.94
N ALA A 90 12.45 19.80 6.16
CA ALA A 90 13.07 18.48 6.36
C ALA A 90 12.72 17.86 7.72
N ASP A 91 12.60 18.69 8.76
CA ASP A 91 12.21 18.23 10.11
C ASP A 91 10.77 17.69 10.13
N ASP A 92 9.89 18.23 9.28
CA ASP A 92 8.53 17.70 9.11
C ASP A 92 8.53 16.28 8.54
N VAL A 93 9.53 15.91 7.72
CA VAL A 93 9.62 14.55 7.16
C VAL A 93 9.79 13.53 8.28
N VAL A 94 10.56 13.83 9.31
CA VAL A 94 10.74 12.94 10.48
C VAL A 94 9.40 12.71 11.19
N SER A 95 8.66 13.80 11.45
CA SER A 95 7.36 13.73 12.13
C SER A 95 6.29 13.01 11.29
N LEU A 96 6.29 13.23 9.98
CA LEU A 96 5.38 12.56 9.04
C LEU A 96 5.75 11.08 8.87
N ALA A 97 7.04 10.73 8.87
CA ALA A 97 7.50 9.34 8.84
C ALA A 97 7.05 8.58 10.10
N ALA A 98 7.13 9.22 11.28
CA ALA A 98 6.59 8.65 12.50
C ALA A 98 5.07 8.43 12.43
N THR A 99 4.32 9.38 11.86
CA THR A 99 2.86 9.26 11.64
C THR A 99 2.53 8.14 10.65
N TYR A 100 3.31 8.01 9.59
CA TYR A 100 3.18 6.90 8.64
C TYR A 100 3.40 5.55 9.35
N ASP A 101 4.42 5.45 10.21
CA ASP A 101 4.77 4.22 10.92
C ASP A 101 3.71 3.83 11.96
N SER A 102 3.12 4.81 12.67
CA SER A 102 2.15 4.57 13.74
C SER A 102 0.71 4.42 13.26
N GLU A 103 0.32 5.12 12.19
CA GLU A 103 -1.08 5.18 11.73
C GLU A 103 -1.29 4.48 10.38
N VAL A 104 -0.52 4.90 9.37
CA VAL A 104 -0.78 4.50 7.98
C VAL A 104 -0.46 3.03 7.76
N ARG A 105 0.73 2.59 8.18
CA ARG A 105 1.17 1.21 7.97
C ARG A 105 0.27 0.20 8.71
N PRO A 106 -0.10 0.40 9.99
CA PRO A 106 -1.06 -0.47 10.66
C PRO A 106 -2.45 -0.47 10.02
N ALA A 107 -2.92 0.69 9.52
CA ALA A 107 -4.21 0.77 8.85
C ALA A 107 -4.24 -0.03 7.53
N VAL A 108 -3.18 0.05 6.72
CA VAL A 108 -3.04 -0.74 5.48
C VAL A 108 -2.99 -2.24 5.81
N LEU A 109 -2.21 -2.64 6.81
CA LEU A 109 -2.15 -4.03 7.25
C LEU A 109 -3.51 -4.53 7.77
N ALA A 110 -4.24 -3.71 8.53
CA ALA A 110 -5.59 -4.04 8.98
C ALA A 110 -6.55 -4.23 7.81
N ALA A 111 -6.47 -3.40 6.78
CA ALA A 111 -7.28 -3.55 5.57
C ALA A 111 -6.98 -4.87 4.84
N TYR A 112 -5.71 -5.28 4.74
CA TYR A 112 -5.36 -6.58 4.17
C TYR A 112 -5.89 -7.74 4.99
N ARG A 113 -5.72 -7.70 6.32
CA ARG A 113 -6.23 -8.75 7.22
C ARG A 113 -7.76 -8.86 7.16
N GLY A 114 -8.46 -7.72 7.14
CA GLY A 114 -9.91 -7.68 6.98
C GLY A 114 -10.36 -8.36 5.70
N HIS A 115 -9.76 -7.99 4.56
CA HIS A 115 -10.07 -8.62 3.29
C HIS A 115 -9.73 -10.12 3.28
N ARG A 116 -8.59 -10.51 3.87
CA ARG A 116 -8.19 -11.92 3.96
C ARG A 116 -9.16 -12.78 4.77
N ALA A 117 -9.81 -12.21 5.78
CA ALA A 117 -10.83 -12.90 6.57
C ALA A 117 -12.14 -13.13 5.79
N GLU A 118 -12.42 -12.31 4.77
CA GLU A 118 -13.64 -12.40 3.94
C GLU A 118 -13.45 -13.22 2.66
N VAL A 119 -12.21 -13.37 2.18
CA VAL A 119 -11.90 -14.15 0.97
C VAL A 119 -11.97 -15.65 1.28
N ASP A 120 -12.78 -16.36 0.50
CA ASP A 120 -12.78 -17.83 0.47
C ASP A 120 -11.63 -18.33 -0.43
N PRO A 121 -10.63 -19.04 0.10
CA PRO A 121 -9.51 -19.55 -0.69
C PRO A 121 -9.91 -20.58 -1.77
N LEU A 122 -11.07 -21.23 -1.64
CA LEU A 122 -11.57 -22.15 -2.66
C LEU A 122 -12.13 -21.42 -3.88
N LEU A 123 -12.65 -20.21 -3.69
CA LEU A 123 -13.25 -19.40 -4.75
C LEU A 123 -12.25 -18.41 -5.36
N ASP A 124 -11.37 -17.82 -4.55
CA ASP A 124 -10.33 -16.89 -5.00
C ASP A 124 -8.99 -17.14 -4.30
N GLY A 125 -8.47 -18.35 -4.50
CA GLY A 125 -7.17 -18.78 -4.00
C GLY A 125 -6.00 -17.85 -4.37
N PRO A 126 -5.92 -17.32 -5.61
CA PRO A 126 -4.86 -16.37 -5.98
C PRO A 126 -4.86 -15.10 -5.13
N THR A 127 -6.03 -14.50 -4.87
CA THR A 127 -6.12 -13.31 -3.99
C THR A 127 -5.79 -13.66 -2.54
N ALA A 128 -6.32 -14.77 -2.01
CA ALA A 128 -6.01 -15.22 -0.65
C ALA A 128 -4.50 -15.39 -0.44
N ARG A 129 -3.83 -16.03 -1.41
CA ARG A 129 -2.38 -16.25 -1.35
C ARG A 129 -1.58 -14.95 -1.44
N LEU A 130 -1.98 -14.02 -2.31
CA LEU A 130 -1.32 -12.72 -2.40
C LEU A 130 -1.47 -11.93 -1.10
N LEU A 131 -2.67 -11.93 -0.50
CA LEU A 131 -2.92 -11.33 0.80
C LEU A 131 -2.01 -11.92 1.88
N ASP A 132 -1.89 -13.24 1.94
CA ASP A 132 -1.00 -13.91 2.91
C ASP A 132 0.46 -13.46 2.76
N VAL A 133 0.94 -13.29 1.52
CA VAL A 133 2.31 -12.81 1.23
C VAL A 133 2.49 -11.35 1.66
N VAL A 134 1.61 -10.44 1.27
CA VAL A 134 1.77 -9.01 1.61
C VAL A 134 1.58 -8.76 3.10
N ILE A 135 0.69 -9.51 3.77
CA ILE A 135 0.51 -9.46 5.23
C ILE A 135 1.79 -9.87 5.94
N ALA A 136 2.36 -11.04 5.59
CA ALA A 136 3.58 -11.52 6.21
C ALA A 136 4.75 -10.54 6.01
N CYS A 137 4.87 -9.97 4.81
CA CYS A 137 5.86 -8.94 4.49
C CYS A 137 5.69 -7.68 5.36
N SER A 138 4.46 -7.15 5.45
CA SER A 138 4.14 -5.97 6.26
C SER A 138 4.29 -6.20 7.76
N GLU A 139 4.03 -7.40 8.27
CA GLU A 139 4.25 -7.77 9.67
C GLU A 139 5.74 -7.79 10.02
N GLN A 140 6.59 -8.32 9.14
CA GLN A 140 8.04 -8.28 9.33
C GLN A 140 8.57 -6.85 9.41
N GLN A 141 7.98 -5.91 8.66
CA GLN A 141 8.35 -4.49 8.72
C GLN A 141 7.93 -3.77 9.99
N LEU A 142 6.95 -4.29 10.74
CA LEU A 142 6.56 -3.70 12.03
C LEU A 142 7.47 -4.15 13.19
N LEU A 143 8.22 -5.24 12.99
CA LEU A 143 9.14 -5.80 13.99
C LEU A 143 10.58 -5.29 13.83
N ALA A 144 10.87 -4.60 12.72
CA ALA A 144 12.17 -4.02 12.38
C ALA A 144 12.19 -2.51 12.70
#